data_AF-A0A7S0GDD5-F1
#
_entry.id   AF-A0A7S0GDD5-F1
#
_cell.length_a   1.000
_cell.length_b   1.000
_cell.length_c   1.000
_cell.angle_alpha   90.00
_cell.angle_beta   90.00
_cell.angle_gamma   90.00
#
_symmetry.space_group_name_H-M   'P 1'
#
loop_
_entity.id
_entity.type
_entity.pdbx_description
1 polymer ?
#
loop_
_entity_poly.entity_id
_entity_poly.type
_entity_poly.pdbx_seq_one_letter_code
_entity_poly.pdbx_strand_id
1 'polypeptide(L)'
;VASIHLVLLLRKRFPSANIVHHVTDINADAIAVAQRTASANNVTLLDHRCDLASDLLPTHGNGIDIILFNPPYVPTPDEEVGAADISASWAGGEHGRIVIDRAMPQIAHLLKYPGGGVGYMIVVDDNYPEKLALSMWERFGMRVEPLVRRKARNEYLTVLKLSLTRPVSLDISKMDISKMK
;
A
#
# COMPACT_ATOMS: atom_id res chain seq x y z
N VAL A 1 2.15 -2.59 -11.78
CA VAL A 1 1.84 -3.72 -12.70
C VAL A 1 1.12 -4.88 -12.01
N ALA A 2 1.52 -5.30 -10.80
CA ALA A 2 0.86 -6.39 -10.06
C ALA A 2 -0.66 -6.18 -9.79
N SER A 3 -1.13 -4.94 -9.77
CA SER A 3 -2.53 -4.60 -9.52
C SER A 3 -3.51 -5.05 -10.61
N ILE A 4 -3.14 -5.03 -11.90
CA ILE A 4 -4.12 -5.25 -12.98
C ILE A 4 -4.64 -6.69 -13.02
N HIS A 5 -3.80 -7.67 -12.68
CA HIS A 5 -4.22 -9.07 -12.67
C HIS A 5 -5.29 -9.33 -11.60
N LEU A 6 -5.12 -8.77 -10.39
CA LEU A 6 -6.13 -8.88 -9.34
C LEU A 6 -7.44 -8.21 -9.78
N VAL A 7 -7.37 -7.04 -10.42
CA VAL A 7 -8.56 -6.37 -10.95
C VAL A 7 -9.34 -7.26 -11.90
N LEU A 8 -8.65 -7.89 -12.86
CA LEU A 8 -9.29 -8.80 -13.81
C LEU A 8 -9.90 -10.03 -13.13
N LEU A 9 -9.22 -10.59 -12.13
CA LEU A 9 -9.74 -11.69 -11.32
C LEU A 9 -11.00 -11.29 -10.54
N LEU A 10 -11.01 -10.12 -9.92
CA LEU A 10 -12.16 -9.61 -9.16
C LEU A 10 -13.35 -9.35 -10.08
N ARG A 11 -13.16 -8.72 -11.24
CA ARG A 11 -14.23 -8.53 -12.24
C ARG A 11 -14.80 -9.86 -12.73
N LYS A 12 -13.96 -10.86 -12.95
CA LYS A 12 -14.41 -12.21 -13.32
C LYS A 12 -15.18 -12.90 -12.19
N ARG A 13 -14.74 -12.73 -10.94
CA ARG A 13 -15.38 -13.35 -9.77
C ARG A 13 -16.68 -12.67 -9.37
N PHE A 14 -16.78 -11.36 -9.58
CA PHE A 14 -17.90 -10.51 -9.19
C PHE A 14 -18.37 -9.64 -10.38
N PRO A 15 -18.97 -10.24 -11.42
CA PRO A 15 -19.29 -9.53 -12.67
C PRO A 15 -20.32 -8.41 -12.51
N SER A 16 -21.16 -8.47 -11.48
CA SER A 16 -22.18 -7.46 -11.19
C SER A 16 -21.73 -6.42 -10.15
N ALA A 17 -20.52 -6.55 -9.60
CA ALA A 17 -20.02 -5.57 -8.63
C ALA A 17 -19.60 -4.29 -9.34
N ASN A 18 -20.00 -3.14 -8.81
CA ASN A 18 -19.41 -1.87 -9.18
C ASN A 18 -18.05 -1.75 -8.48
N ILE A 19 -16.96 -1.79 -9.24
CA ILE A 19 -15.60 -1.75 -8.71
C ILE A 19 -14.96 -0.41 -9.10
N VAL A 20 -14.57 0.36 -8.09
CA VAL A 20 -13.81 1.60 -8.26
C VAL A 20 -12.35 1.32 -7.96
N HIS A 21 -11.45 1.76 -8.86
CA HIS A 21 -10.02 1.49 -8.74
C HIS A 21 -9.27 2.80 -8.53
N HIS A 22 -8.67 2.96 -7.35
CA HIS A 22 -7.73 4.04 -7.08
C HIS A 22 -6.31 3.53 -7.27
N VAL A 23 -5.43 4.36 -7.84
CA VAL A 23 -3.99 4.10 -7.89
C VAL A 23 -3.25 5.35 -7.42
N THR A 24 -2.24 5.16 -6.60
CA THR A 24 -1.38 6.25 -6.13
C THR A 24 0.07 5.95 -6.47
N ASP A 25 0.82 6.97 -6.84
CA ASP A 25 2.27 6.93 -7.01
C ASP A 25 2.82 8.36 -7.01
N ILE A 26 4.01 8.58 -6.46
CA ILE A 26 4.67 9.88 -6.51
C ILE A 26 5.22 10.18 -7.91
N ASN A 27 5.55 9.12 -8.66
CA ASN A 27 6.13 9.19 -10.00
C ASN A 27 5.04 9.26 -11.08
N ALA A 28 5.03 10.36 -11.83
CA ALA A 28 4.08 10.58 -12.93
C ALA A 28 4.20 9.53 -14.06
N ASP A 29 5.41 9.03 -14.33
CA ASP A 29 5.62 7.99 -15.34
C ASP A 29 5.01 6.65 -14.90
N ALA A 30 5.08 6.34 -13.59
CA ALA A 30 4.46 5.15 -13.03
C ALA A 30 2.92 5.21 -13.15
N ILE A 31 2.32 6.37 -12.86
CA ILE A 31 0.89 6.63 -13.13
C ILE A 31 0.56 6.44 -14.61
N ALA A 32 1.34 7.04 -15.52
CA ALA A 32 1.10 6.92 -16.96
C ALA A 32 1.20 5.47 -17.47
N VAL A 33 2.17 4.70 -16.96
CA VAL A 33 2.28 3.25 -17.25
C VAL A 33 1.08 2.47 -16.68
N ALA A 34 0.63 2.78 -15.47
CA ALA A 34 -0.55 2.14 -14.87
C ALA A 34 -1.82 2.42 -15.69
N GLN A 35 -2.04 3.67 -16.10
CA GLN A 35 -3.17 4.06 -16.95
C GLN A 35 -3.15 3.36 -18.32
N ARG A 36 -1.99 3.29 -18.99
CA ARG A 36 -1.84 2.54 -20.25
C ARG A 36 -2.12 1.05 -20.06
N THR A 37 -1.60 0.45 -18.99
CA THR A 37 -1.83 -0.96 -18.66
C THR A 37 -3.32 -1.23 -18.41
N ALA A 38 -4.00 -0.35 -17.68
CA ALA A 38 -5.43 -0.48 -17.41
C ALA A 38 -6.27 -0.31 -18.67
N SER A 39 -5.96 0.69 -19.50
CA SER A 39 -6.61 0.93 -20.79
C SER A 39 -6.51 -0.28 -21.72
N ALA A 40 -5.31 -0.88 -21.81
CA ALA A 40 -5.09 -2.11 -22.60
C ALA A 40 -5.91 -3.32 -22.09
N ASN A 41 -6.41 -3.26 -20.85
CA ASN A 41 -7.22 -4.30 -20.22
C ASN A 41 -8.67 -3.88 -19.98
N ASN A 42 -9.13 -2.78 -20.60
CA ASN A 42 -10.48 -2.22 -20.45
C ASN A 42 -10.87 -1.93 -19.00
N VAL A 43 -9.92 -1.45 -18.20
CA VAL A 43 -10.08 -1.04 -16.80
C VAL A 43 -9.87 0.47 -16.71
N THR A 44 -10.75 1.15 -15.99
CA THR A 44 -10.59 2.58 -15.64
C THR A 44 -9.93 2.68 -14.27
N LEU A 45 -8.90 3.53 -14.15
CA LEU A 45 -8.27 3.87 -12.88
C LEU A 45 -8.52 5.34 -12.56
N LEU A 46 -8.79 5.64 -11.29
CA LEU A 46 -8.71 6.97 -10.71
C LEU A 46 -7.29 7.14 -10.15
N ASP A 47 -6.43 7.84 -10.88
CA ASP A 47 -5.06 8.10 -10.46
C ASP A 47 -4.93 9.30 -9.52
N HIS A 48 -3.99 9.19 -8.60
CA HIS A 48 -3.62 10.23 -7.64
C HIS A 48 -2.09 10.31 -7.64
N ARG A 49 -1.53 11.39 -8.17
CA ARG A 49 -0.09 11.64 -8.07
C ARG A 49 0.21 12.28 -6.72
N CYS A 50 0.52 11.47 -5.73
CA CYS A 50 0.71 11.92 -4.36
C CYS A 50 1.67 11.00 -3.59
N ASP A 51 2.19 11.50 -2.47
CA ASP A 51 2.95 10.69 -1.53
C ASP A 51 2.02 9.75 -0.76
N LEU A 52 2.28 8.45 -0.90
CA LEU A 52 1.50 7.35 -0.31
C LEU A 52 0.02 7.42 -0.69
N ALA A 53 -0.87 7.69 0.26
CA ALA A 53 -2.31 7.76 0.05
C ALA A 53 -2.89 9.11 0.47
N SER A 54 -2.05 10.16 0.50
CA SER A 54 -2.40 11.46 1.07
C SER A 54 -3.67 12.09 0.45
N ASP A 55 -3.89 11.90 -0.86
CA ASP A 55 -5.12 12.37 -1.54
C ASP A 55 -6.38 11.57 -1.17
N LEU A 56 -6.24 10.32 -0.72
CA LEU A 56 -7.36 9.45 -0.37
C LEU A 56 -7.80 9.62 1.10
N LEU A 57 -6.87 9.97 2.00
CA LEU A 57 -7.12 10.10 3.44
C LEU A 57 -8.38 10.93 3.77
N PRO A 58 -8.60 12.12 3.18
CA PRO A 58 -9.71 12.99 3.58
C PRO A 58 -11.10 12.44 3.27
N THR A 59 -11.20 11.50 2.31
CA THR A 59 -12.49 11.10 1.72
C THR A 59 -12.76 9.59 1.80
N HIS A 60 -11.76 8.76 2.12
CA HIS A 60 -11.87 7.29 2.05
C HIS A 60 -11.57 6.58 3.39
N GLY A 61 -11.61 7.31 4.52
CA GLY A 61 -11.43 6.74 5.85
C GLY A 61 -12.41 5.58 6.13
N ASN A 62 -11.88 4.44 6.57
CA ASN A 62 -12.58 3.17 6.80
C ASN A 62 -13.46 2.72 5.62
N GLY A 63 -13.11 3.08 4.37
CA GLY A 63 -13.93 2.86 3.19
C GLY A 63 -13.37 1.88 2.16
N ILE A 64 -12.07 1.55 2.21
CA ILE A 64 -11.43 0.76 1.16
C ILE A 64 -11.52 -0.74 1.46
N ASP A 65 -12.23 -1.50 0.61
CA ASP A 65 -12.40 -2.95 0.76
C ASP A 65 -11.08 -3.72 0.58
N ILE A 66 -10.25 -3.33 -0.39
CA ILE A 66 -9.00 -4.02 -0.74
C ILE A 66 -7.89 -2.98 -0.93
N ILE A 67 -6.79 -3.14 -0.19
CA ILE A 67 -5.56 -2.36 -0.37
C ILE A 67 -4.44 -3.30 -0.83
N LEU A 68 -3.70 -2.90 -1.87
CA LEU A 68 -2.47 -3.57 -2.30
C LEU A 68 -1.31 -2.60 -2.17
N PHE A 69 -0.22 -3.05 -1.54
CA PHE A 69 0.97 -2.22 -1.41
C PHE A 69 2.25 -3.03 -1.64
N ASN A 70 3.01 -2.65 -2.65
CA ASN A 70 4.34 -3.17 -2.89
C ASN A 70 5.33 -2.03 -2.61
N PRO A 71 5.71 -1.80 -1.35
CA PRO A 71 6.53 -0.65 -0.95
C PRO A 71 7.95 -0.74 -1.54
N PRO A 72 8.71 0.37 -1.53
CA PRO A 72 10.16 0.28 -1.56
C PRO A 72 10.66 -0.32 -0.24
N TYR A 73 10.91 -1.63 -0.24
CA TYR A 73 11.26 -2.43 0.94
C TYR A 73 12.74 -2.78 1.05
N VAL A 74 13.58 -2.33 0.11
CA VAL A 74 15.00 -2.66 0.09
C VAL A 74 15.73 -1.76 1.09
N PRO A 75 16.50 -2.32 2.04
CA PRO A 75 17.34 -1.52 2.92
C PRO A 75 18.37 -0.71 2.11
N THR A 76 18.39 0.60 2.33
CA THR A 76 19.29 1.55 1.67
C THR A 76 19.72 2.61 2.69
N PRO A 77 20.77 3.39 2.42
CA PRO A 77 21.00 4.64 3.15
C PRO A 77 19.75 5.54 3.11
N ASP A 78 19.52 6.30 4.18
CA ASP A 78 18.31 7.13 4.32
C ASP A 78 18.27 8.25 3.29
N GLU A 79 19.43 8.72 2.83
CA GLU A 79 19.57 9.77 1.83
C GLU A 79 19.04 9.35 0.44
N GLU A 80 18.92 8.03 0.19
CA GLU A 80 18.38 7.49 -1.06
C GLU A 80 16.85 7.41 -1.05
N VAL A 81 16.21 7.62 0.10
CA VAL A 81 14.74 7.56 0.21
C VAL A 81 14.11 8.83 -0.36
N GLY A 82 13.21 8.65 -1.33
CA GLY A 82 12.46 9.76 -1.93
C GLY A 82 13.20 10.51 -3.05
N ALA A 83 14.32 9.97 -3.55
CA ALA A 83 14.93 10.45 -4.78
C ALA A 83 13.93 10.38 -5.95
N ALA A 84 13.89 11.41 -6.81
CA ALA A 84 12.94 11.49 -7.92
C ALA A 84 13.28 10.57 -9.11
N ASP A 85 14.21 9.64 -8.95
CA ASP A 85 14.64 8.70 -9.97
C ASP A 85 14.05 7.29 -9.75
N ILE A 86 14.55 6.31 -10.49
CA ILE A 86 14.04 4.94 -10.43
C ILE A 86 14.29 4.28 -9.06
N SER A 87 15.20 4.81 -8.23
CA SER A 87 15.51 4.25 -6.91
C SER A 87 14.35 4.35 -5.92
N ALA A 88 13.44 5.33 -6.09
CA ALA A 88 12.20 5.41 -5.30
C ALA A 88 11.33 4.15 -5.39
N SER A 89 11.53 3.31 -6.40
CA SER A 89 10.80 2.04 -6.54
C SER A 89 11.28 0.93 -5.60
N TRP A 90 12.46 1.07 -4.97
CA TRP A 90 13.00 0.06 -4.05
C TRP A 90 13.60 0.63 -2.76
N ALA A 91 14.16 1.85 -2.77
CA ALA A 91 14.90 2.43 -1.64
C ALA A 91 14.00 2.72 -0.44
N GLY A 92 14.11 1.89 0.60
CA GLY A 92 13.26 1.93 1.78
C GLY A 92 13.94 2.52 3.02
N GLY A 93 15.22 2.91 2.94
CA GLY A 93 15.98 3.49 4.05
C GLY A 93 16.40 2.44 5.07
N GLU A 94 16.64 2.86 6.32
CA GLU A 94 16.97 1.95 7.42
C GLU A 94 15.99 0.77 7.49
N HIS A 95 16.54 -0.45 7.39
CA HIS A 95 15.78 -1.70 7.36
C HIS A 95 14.71 -1.79 6.26
N GLY A 96 14.75 -0.92 5.25
CA GLY A 96 13.74 -0.83 4.20
C GLY A 96 12.37 -0.36 4.71
N ARG A 97 12.33 0.37 5.83
CA ARG A 97 11.10 0.61 6.60
C ARG A 97 10.61 2.06 6.61
N ILE A 98 11.37 3.05 6.16
CA ILE A 98 10.96 4.47 6.25
C ILE A 98 9.59 4.69 5.57
N VAL A 99 9.41 4.14 4.37
CA VAL A 99 8.15 4.27 3.62
C VAL A 99 7.05 3.39 4.21
N ILE A 100 7.40 2.17 4.65
CA ILE A 100 6.46 1.22 5.28
C ILE A 100 5.86 1.82 6.56
N ASP A 101 6.70 2.35 7.45
CA ASP A 101 6.30 2.87 8.75
C ASP A 101 5.41 4.13 8.62
N ARG A 102 5.58 4.90 7.53
CA ARG A 102 4.69 6.01 7.15
C ARG A 102 3.37 5.56 6.53
N ALA A 103 3.40 4.48 5.74
CA ALA A 103 2.23 3.96 5.03
C ALA A 103 1.25 3.21 5.95
N MET A 104 1.77 2.45 6.91
CA MET A 104 0.95 1.53 7.70
C MET A 104 -0.14 2.21 8.54
N PRO A 105 0.06 3.38 9.17
CA PRO A 105 -1.02 4.14 9.78
C PRO A 105 -2.10 4.59 8.77
N GLN A 106 -1.68 5.02 7.57
CA GLN A 106 -2.61 5.43 6.50
C GLN A 106 -3.45 4.26 6.01
N ILE A 107 -2.82 3.10 5.81
CA ILE A 107 -3.50 1.85 5.44
C ILE A 107 -4.52 1.48 6.52
N ALA A 108 -4.13 1.52 7.80
CA ALA A 108 -5.04 1.24 8.91
C ALA A 108 -6.24 2.19 8.92
N HIS A 109 -6.05 3.48 8.61
CA HIS A 109 -7.15 4.45 8.52
C HIS A 109 -8.09 4.20 7.33
N LEU A 110 -7.54 3.82 6.18
CA LEU A 110 -8.31 3.65 4.94
C LEU A 110 -9.06 2.32 4.89
N LEU A 111 -8.54 1.27 5.53
CA LEU A 111 -9.08 -0.07 5.41
C LEU A 111 -10.50 -0.16 5.97
N LYS A 112 -11.39 -0.79 5.21
CA LYS A 112 -12.81 -0.83 5.55
C LYS A 112 -13.10 -1.49 6.89
N TYR A 113 -13.85 -0.77 7.73
CA TYR A 113 -14.43 -1.31 8.96
C TYR A 113 -15.75 -0.59 9.32
N PRO A 114 -16.79 -1.31 9.78
CA PRO A 114 -16.89 -2.77 9.81
C PRO A 114 -17.10 -3.36 8.41
N GLY A 115 -17.02 -4.70 8.28
CA GLY A 115 -17.30 -5.39 7.01
C GLY A 115 -16.12 -6.09 6.34
N GLY A 116 -14.96 -6.13 7.00
CA GLY A 116 -13.88 -7.06 6.65
C GLY A 116 -12.98 -6.63 5.50
N GLY A 117 -12.61 -5.34 5.44
CA GLY A 117 -11.57 -4.89 4.50
C GLY A 117 -10.27 -5.65 4.69
N VAL A 118 -9.54 -5.89 3.60
CA VAL A 118 -8.27 -6.63 3.61
C VAL A 118 -7.16 -5.88 2.86
N GLY A 119 -6.00 -5.76 3.49
CA GLY A 119 -4.79 -5.25 2.86
C GLY A 119 -3.82 -6.38 2.53
N TYR A 120 -3.02 -6.22 1.48
CA TYR A 120 -1.88 -7.09 1.18
C TYR A 120 -0.63 -6.24 0.96
N MET A 121 0.44 -6.56 1.68
CA MET A 121 1.71 -5.86 1.57
C MET A 121 2.88 -6.82 1.38
N ILE A 122 3.82 -6.48 0.51
CA ILE A 122 5.06 -7.26 0.32
C ILE A 122 6.15 -6.70 1.23
N VAL A 123 6.91 -7.59 1.88
CA VAL A 123 8.08 -7.28 2.71
C VAL A 123 9.18 -8.32 2.51
N VAL A 124 10.40 -7.97 2.91
CA VAL A 124 11.54 -8.88 3.11
C VAL A 124 11.82 -9.08 4.60
N ASP A 125 12.65 -10.08 4.93
CA ASP A 125 13.00 -10.39 6.32
C ASP A 125 13.67 -9.19 7.02
N ASP A 126 14.48 -8.40 6.29
CA ASP A 126 15.15 -7.20 6.82
C ASP A 126 14.18 -6.11 7.27
N ASN A 127 12.91 -6.14 6.83
CA ASN A 127 11.89 -5.22 7.31
C ASN A 127 11.36 -5.57 8.71
N TYR A 128 11.79 -6.70 9.31
CA TYR A 128 11.30 -7.21 10.60
C TYR A 128 9.76 -7.24 10.72
N PRO A 129 9.07 -8.05 9.90
CA PRO A 129 7.61 -8.08 9.84
C PRO A 129 6.94 -8.35 11.20
N GLU A 130 7.57 -9.11 12.10
CA GLU A 130 7.04 -9.37 13.43
C GLU A 130 7.00 -8.12 14.32
N LYS A 131 8.04 -7.27 14.26
CA LYS A 131 8.08 -6.00 15.00
C LYS A 131 7.03 -5.03 14.45
N LEU A 132 6.89 -4.99 13.14
CA LEU A 132 5.84 -4.20 12.48
C LEU A 132 4.45 -4.66 12.91
N ALA A 133 4.21 -5.96 12.91
CA ALA A 133 2.93 -6.55 13.32
C ALA A 133 2.57 -6.20 14.76
N LEU A 134 3.53 -6.31 15.70
CA LEU A 134 3.33 -5.95 17.09
C LEU A 134 2.97 -4.47 17.24
N SER A 135 3.73 -3.58 16.62
CA SER A 135 3.48 -2.12 16.69
C SER A 135 2.09 -1.76 16.15
N MET A 136 1.67 -2.37 15.04
CA MET A 136 0.36 -2.10 14.44
C MET A 136 -0.80 -2.68 15.25
N TRP A 137 -0.58 -3.82 15.91
CA TRP A 137 -1.53 -4.36 16.86
C TRP A 137 -1.74 -3.42 18.05
N GLU A 138 -0.66 -3.00 18.70
CA GLU A 138 -0.70 -2.13 19.89
C GLU A 138 -1.34 -0.77 19.60
N ARG A 139 -0.94 -0.14 18.49
CA ARG A 139 -1.39 1.22 18.14
C ARG A 139 -2.80 1.25 17.56
N PHE A 140 -3.13 0.31 16.68
CA PHE A 140 -4.33 0.39 15.85
C PHE A 140 -5.29 -0.78 16.02
N GLY A 141 -4.87 -1.88 16.66
CA GLY A 141 -5.64 -3.13 16.67
C GLY A 141 -5.69 -3.78 15.28
N MET A 142 -4.69 -3.51 14.45
CA MET A 142 -4.57 -4.11 13.12
C MET A 142 -3.81 -5.43 13.22
N ARG A 143 -4.40 -6.50 12.70
CA ARG A 143 -3.72 -7.79 12.51
C ARG A 143 -2.85 -7.71 11.27
N VAL A 144 -1.62 -8.18 11.40
CA VAL A 144 -0.63 -8.29 10.32
C VAL A 144 -0.11 -9.71 10.34
N GLU A 145 -0.50 -10.52 9.34
CA GLU A 145 -0.29 -11.97 9.34
C GLU A 145 0.46 -12.38 8.07
N PRO A 146 1.51 -13.22 8.15
CA PRO A 146 2.16 -13.75 6.95
C PRO A 146 1.21 -14.72 6.23
N LEU A 147 0.98 -14.50 4.93
CA LEU A 147 0.09 -15.33 4.12
C LEU A 147 0.85 -16.29 3.20
N VAL A 148 1.84 -15.77 2.47
CA VAL A 148 2.69 -16.54 1.56
C VAL A 148 4.12 -16.05 1.67
N ARG A 149 5.08 -16.97 1.74
CA ARG A 149 6.51 -16.66 1.70
C ARG A 149 7.15 -17.38 0.52
N ARG A 150 7.99 -16.69 -0.24
CA ARG A 150 8.68 -17.23 -1.41
C ARG A 150 10.13 -16.76 -1.44
N LYS A 151 11.05 -17.69 -1.73
CA LYS A 151 12.43 -17.34 -2.02
C LYS A 151 12.55 -16.75 -3.43
N ALA A 152 13.16 -15.57 -3.54
CA ALA A 152 13.47 -14.89 -4.78
C ALA A 152 14.98 -14.55 -4.78
N ARG A 153 15.76 -15.34 -5.53
CA ARG A 153 17.23 -15.27 -5.49
C ARG A 153 17.77 -15.42 -4.05
N ASN A 154 18.35 -14.36 -3.50
CA ASN A 154 18.99 -14.35 -2.19
C ASN A 154 18.07 -13.82 -1.07
N GLU A 155 16.82 -13.45 -1.40
CA GLU A 155 15.88 -12.86 -0.45
C GLU A 155 14.62 -13.73 -0.29
N TYR A 156 13.95 -13.59 0.85
CA TYR A 156 12.62 -14.12 1.05
C TYR A 156 11.59 -12.99 1.01
N LEU A 157 10.71 -13.05 0.02
CA LEU A 157 9.56 -12.15 -0.06
C LEU A 157 8.40 -12.78 0.70
N THR A 158 7.79 -12.01 1.59
CA THR A 158 6.59 -12.39 2.33
C THR A 158 5.44 -11.46 1.96
N VAL A 159 4.30 -12.02 1.58
CA VAL A 159 3.04 -11.29 1.48
C VAL A 159 2.37 -11.31 2.85
N LEU A 160 2.22 -10.14 3.45
CA LEU A 160 1.46 -9.91 4.67
C LEU A 160 0.00 -9.65 4.32
N LYS A 161 -0.92 -10.20 5.11
CA LYS A 161 -2.35 -9.90 5.12
C LYS A 161 -2.63 -8.94 6.28
N LEU A 162 -3.35 -7.87 6.00
CA LEU A 162 -3.71 -6.81 6.94
C LEU A 162 -5.22 -6.83 7.17
N SER A 163 -5.67 -6.77 8.42
CA SER A 163 -7.10 -6.66 8.74
C SER A 163 -7.34 -5.94 10.06
N LEU A 164 -8.47 -5.22 10.17
CA LEU A 164 -8.82 -4.44 11.37
C LEU A 164 -9.71 -5.22 12.33
N THR A 165 -9.52 -4.98 13.63
CA THR A 165 -10.43 -5.46 14.70
C THR A 165 -11.32 -4.36 15.26
N ARG A 166 -11.07 -3.10 14.90
CA ARG A 166 -11.78 -1.90 15.32
C ARG A 166 -11.57 -0.79 14.28
N PRO A 167 -12.43 0.24 14.20
CA PRO A 167 -12.21 1.34 13.27
C PRO A 167 -10.99 2.17 13.70
N VAL A 168 -10.29 2.74 12.74
CA VAL A 168 -9.11 3.59 12.97
C VAL A 168 -9.37 4.97 12.38
N SER A 169 -9.19 6.00 13.20
CA SER A 169 -9.27 7.39 12.76
C SER A 169 -7.91 8.06 12.98
N LEU A 170 -7.35 8.62 11.92
CA LEU A 170 -6.20 9.51 12.00
C LEU A 170 -6.69 10.95 12.09
N ASP A 171 -6.00 11.76 12.88
CA ASP A 171 -6.19 13.21 12.85
C ASP A 171 -5.46 13.77 11.63
N ILE A 172 -6.15 13.76 10.50
CA ILE A 172 -5.64 14.20 9.19
C ILE A 172 -5.17 15.67 9.26
N SER A 173 -5.78 16.50 10.11
CA SER A 173 -5.41 17.92 10.28
C SER A 173 -4.03 18.13 10.89
N LYS A 174 -3.51 17.12 11.60
CA LYS A 174 -2.15 17.12 12.16
C LYS A 174 -1.11 16.46 11.24
N MET A 175 -1.53 15.84 10.15
CA MET A 175 -0.61 15.33 9.14
C MET A 175 -0.25 16.48 8.20
N ASP A 176 1.05 16.72 8.01
CA ASP A 176 1.53 17.75 7.09
C ASP A 176 1.42 17.28 5.64
N ILE A 177 0.19 17.24 5.13
CA ILE A 177 -0.14 16.83 3.76
C ILE A 177 0.43 17.83 2.74
N SER A 178 0.75 19.06 3.16
CA SER A 178 1.34 20.08 2.28
C SER A 178 2.78 19.76 1.87
N LYS A 179 3.49 18.94 2.65
CA LYS A 179 4.84 18.43 2.35
C LYS A 179 4.86 17.09 1.61
N MET A 180 3.68 16.54 1.30
CA MET A 180 3.47 15.21 0.69
C MET A 180 3.11 15.29 -0.81
N LYS A 181 3.36 16.44 -1.45
CA LYS A 181 3.13 16.69 -2.89
C LYS A 181 4.43 16.81 -3.67
#